data_AF-A0A6P6TCF9-F1
#
_entry.id   AF-A0A6P6TCF9-F1
#
_cell.length_a   1.000
_cell.length_b   1.000
_cell.length_c   1.000
_cell.angle_alpha   90.00
_cell.angle_beta   90.00
_cell.angle_gamma   90.00
#
_symmetry.space_group_name_H-M   'P 1'
#
loop_
_entity.id
_entity.type
_entity.pdbx_description
1 polymer ?
#
loop_
_entity_poly.entity_id
_entity_poly.type
_entity_poly.pdbx_seq_one_letter_code
_entity_poly.pdbx_strand_id
1 'polypeptide(L)'
;MVTFTAIPSPSSVFSAYASLSASIMLFQTVLNQFVPRPVQNCISSAIRYYFKPRSSKLVVVIEENDGISNNEIYNAAEIYLYSKIDASIECLKITKRPKEASINIKFAHCEKMVDYYDGVEVVWRFCCEERKKGPSKLVDDDSGHFFSDFEKRYFELSFNRKHKEKILGSYVPYVLQRSKDIKAEKKVVKLHTLSSISYSPSIAWESINLEHPSTFDTIALDAKLKKAITEDLDRFVRRKDFYRKVGKAWKRGYLLHGPPGTGKSSLIAAIANYLRFDIYDLELANIKRDSDLRRLLLKTANRSILVIEDIDCGVELPDRKGPSAHAEGRPREPQVRSCRFTLSGLLNFIDGLWSSCGDERIIIFTTNNRDRLDPALLRAGRMDMHISMSYLTAEGFKILATNYLDIKDHHWQFEEIGELIESMNVTPAEVAEELMKSDDADVSLGGLLNFLNVKRKKMNDDDGDGDGTKDKGSDEIDQVQKGKKLKLDINTDELPR
;
A
#
# COMPACT_ATOMS: atom_id res chain seq x y z
N MET A 1 56.30 -41.26 -7.29
CA MET A 1 56.36 -41.97 -8.59
C MET A 1 55.24 -43.00 -8.62
N VAL A 2 54.14 -42.69 -9.31
CA VAL A 2 53.03 -43.64 -9.49
C VAL A 2 53.37 -44.51 -10.70
N THR A 3 53.56 -45.80 -10.46
CA THR A 3 53.85 -46.82 -11.48
C THR A 3 52.63 -47.04 -12.36
N PHE A 4 52.74 -46.70 -13.66
CA PHE A 4 51.77 -47.10 -14.68
C PHE A 4 51.79 -48.63 -14.81
N THR A 5 50.76 -49.28 -14.28
CA THR A 5 50.53 -50.71 -14.46
C THR A 5 50.09 -50.99 -15.89
N ALA A 6 50.96 -51.68 -16.63
CA ALA A 6 50.73 -52.54 -17.80
C ALA A 6 49.54 -52.18 -18.71
N ILE A 7 49.81 -51.44 -19.78
CA ILE A 7 48.92 -51.39 -20.95
C ILE A 7 48.93 -52.81 -21.57
N PRO A 8 47.78 -53.50 -21.71
CA PRO A 8 47.73 -54.83 -22.31
C PRO A 8 48.22 -54.78 -23.75
N SER A 9 48.98 -55.80 -24.18
CA SER A 9 49.51 -55.87 -25.54
C SER A 9 48.36 -55.81 -26.56
N PRO A 10 48.54 -55.19 -27.73
CA PRO A 10 47.50 -55.15 -28.77
C PRO A 10 46.97 -56.54 -29.10
N SER A 11 47.83 -57.55 -29.12
CA SER A 11 47.46 -58.96 -29.31
C SER A 11 46.51 -59.50 -28.25
N SER A 12 46.68 -59.11 -26.97
CA SER A 12 45.78 -59.53 -25.89
C SER A 12 44.42 -58.84 -25.97
N VAL A 13 44.37 -57.57 -26.39
CA VAL A 13 43.11 -56.84 -26.63
C VAL A 13 42.37 -57.42 -27.83
N PHE A 14 43.08 -57.74 -28.92
CA PHE A 14 42.52 -58.41 -30.08
C PHE A 14 42.02 -59.82 -29.76
N SER A 15 42.76 -60.59 -28.96
CA SER A 15 42.34 -61.92 -28.52
C SER A 15 41.09 -61.87 -27.62
N ALA A 16 41.05 -60.93 -26.67
CA ALA A 16 39.88 -60.70 -25.83
C ALA A 16 38.67 -60.21 -26.64
N TYR A 17 38.88 -59.35 -27.63
CA TYR A 17 37.82 -58.89 -28.53
C TYR A 17 37.31 -60.02 -29.42
N ALA A 18 38.21 -60.84 -29.98
CA ALA A 18 37.85 -61.99 -30.81
C ALA A 18 37.10 -63.06 -30.00
N SER A 19 37.55 -63.37 -28.78
CA SER A 19 36.89 -64.34 -27.91
C SER A 19 35.52 -63.85 -27.43
N LEU A 20 35.42 -62.57 -27.07
CA LEU A 20 34.14 -61.94 -26.70
C LEU A 20 33.16 -61.91 -27.88
N SER A 21 33.63 -61.55 -29.08
CA SER A 21 32.82 -61.53 -30.30
C SER A 21 32.34 -62.93 -30.68
N ALA A 22 33.21 -63.94 -30.62
CA ALA A 22 32.84 -65.33 -30.87
C ALA A 22 31.80 -65.82 -29.84
N SER A 23 31.98 -65.47 -28.56
CA SER A 23 31.04 -65.82 -27.49
C SER A 23 29.67 -65.16 -27.69
N ILE A 24 29.64 -63.89 -28.10
CA ILE A 24 28.41 -63.16 -28.42
C ILE A 24 27.72 -63.78 -29.64
N MET A 25 28.46 -64.13 -30.70
CA MET A 25 27.88 -64.78 -31.88
C MET A 25 27.29 -66.15 -31.55
N LEU A 26 27.98 -66.96 -30.74
CA LEU A 26 27.48 -68.26 -30.29
C LEU A 26 26.22 -68.08 -29.42
N PHE A 27 26.25 -67.14 -28.48
CA PHE A 27 25.08 -66.83 -27.65
C PHE A 27 23.90 -66.35 -28.49
N GLN A 28 24.13 -65.47 -29.47
CA GLN A 28 23.10 -64.97 -30.39
C GLN A 28 22.53 -66.08 -31.28
N THR A 29 23.34 -67.05 -31.66
CA THR A 29 22.92 -68.23 -32.44
C THR A 29 22.03 -69.15 -31.61
N VAL A 30 22.44 -69.44 -30.37
CA VAL A 30 21.65 -70.23 -29.41
C VAL A 30 20.33 -69.53 -29.08
N LEU A 31 20.37 -68.22 -28.85
CA LEU A 31 19.19 -67.42 -28.53
C LEU A 31 18.20 -67.38 -29.71
N ASN A 32 18.69 -67.35 -30.96
CA ASN A 32 17.86 -67.41 -32.16
C ASN A 32 17.29 -68.79 -32.49
N GLN A 33 17.98 -69.88 -32.12
CA GLN A 33 17.52 -71.24 -32.39
C GLN A 33 16.57 -71.79 -31.32
N PHE A 34 16.78 -71.45 -30.05
CA PHE A 34 16.05 -72.06 -28.92
C PHE A 34 15.03 -71.14 -28.24
N VAL A 35 15.11 -69.81 -28.44
CA VAL A 35 14.21 -68.86 -27.78
C VAL A 35 13.21 -68.28 -28.79
N PRO A 36 11.90 -68.51 -28.62
CA PRO A 36 10.88 -67.93 -29.49
C PRO A 36 10.97 -66.39 -29.54
N ARG A 37 10.76 -65.82 -30.74
CA ARG A 37 10.80 -64.35 -31.02
C ARG A 37 10.07 -63.48 -29.98
N PRO A 38 8.89 -63.85 -29.42
CA PRO A 38 8.21 -63.05 -28.39
C PRO A 38 9.01 -62.94 -27.09
N VAL A 39 9.71 -64.01 -26.70
CA VAL A 39 10.53 -64.06 -25.48
C VAL A 39 11.81 -63.26 -25.67
N GLN A 40 12.41 -63.28 -26.86
CA GLN A 40 13.55 -62.42 -27.19
C GLN A 40 13.19 -60.93 -27.09
N ASN A 41 12.01 -60.55 -27.57
CA ASN A 41 11.50 -59.19 -27.44
C ASN A 41 11.30 -58.81 -25.97
N CYS A 42 10.80 -59.73 -25.14
CA CYS A 42 10.67 -59.54 -23.70
C CYS A 42 12.03 -59.35 -23.01
N ILE A 43 13.02 -60.21 -23.31
CA ILE A 43 14.39 -60.11 -22.78
C ILE A 43 15.05 -58.80 -23.21
N SER A 44 14.96 -58.43 -24.49
CA SER A 44 15.53 -57.16 -24.98
C SER A 44 14.86 -55.93 -24.38
N SER A 45 13.57 -56.03 -24.05
CA SER A 45 12.82 -54.97 -23.36
C SER A 45 13.20 -54.89 -21.89
N ALA A 46 13.40 -56.04 -21.23
CA ALA A 46 13.88 -56.12 -19.85
C ALA A 46 15.31 -55.56 -19.71
N ILE A 47 16.21 -55.90 -20.64
CA ILE A 47 17.58 -55.34 -20.70
C ILE A 47 17.52 -53.83 -20.96
N ARG A 48 16.74 -53.37 -21.96
CA ARG A 48 16.57 -51.92 -22.22
C ARG A 48 15.93 -51.18 -21.05
N TYR A 49 15.06 -51.82 -20.28
CA TYR A 49 14.44 -51.25 -19.09
C TYR A 49 15.44 -51.14 -17.93
N TYR A 50 16.21 -52.19 -17.66
CA TYR A 50 17.21 -52.23 -16.58
C TYR A 50 18.42 -51.34 -16.85
N PHE A 51 18.87 -51.27 -18.10
CA PHE A 51 20.05 -50.49 -18.51
C PHE A 51 19.69 -49.11 -19.08
N LYS A 52 18.45 -48.63 -18.95
CA LYS A 52 18.10 -47.27 -19.34
C LYS A 52 18.91 -46.30 -18.48
N PRO A 53 19.81 -45.47 -19.05
CA PRO A 53 20.54 -44.50 -18.27
C PRO A 53 19.52 -43.58 -17.60
N ARG A 54 19.45 -43.58 -16.27
CA ARG A 54 18.64 -42.59 -15.55
C ARG A 54 19.27 -41.24 -15.86
N SER A 55 18.60 -40.42 -16.66
CA SER A 55 19.03 -39.06 -16.97
C SER A 55 19.47 -38.36 -15.68
N SER A 56 20.71 -37.88 -15.67
CA SER A 56 21.26 -37.09 -14.57
C SER A 56 20.53 -35.75 -14.42
N LYS A 57 19.83 -35.31 -15.47
CA LYS A 57 19.07 -34.07 -15.53
C LYS A 57 17.63 -34.31 -15.08
N LEU A 58 17.18 -33.52 -14.11
CA LEU A 58 15.80 -33.40 -13.68
C LEU A 58 15.21 -32.12 -14.28
N VAL A 59 13.97 -32.21 -14.76
CA VAL A 59 13.20 -31.07 -15.26
C VAL A 59 11.96 -30.93 -14.40
N VAL A 60 11.74 -29.73 -13.87
CA VAL A 60 10.54 -29.37 -13.11
C VAL A 60 9.73 -28.42 -13.97
N VAL A 61 8.45 -28.73 -14.18
CA VAL A 61 7.54 -27.92 -14.98
C VAL A 61 6.72 -27.05 -14.02
N ILE A 62 6.70 -25.75 -14.31
CA ILE A 62 5.97 -24.73 -13.54
C ILE A 62 4.96 -24.12 -14.50
N GLU A 63 3.70 -24.55 -14.40
CA GLU A 63 2.61 -24.06 -15.24
C GLU A 63 2.12 -22.68 -14.75
N GLU A 64 1.62 -21.85 -15.68
CA GLU A 64 1.04 -20.53 -15.37
C GLU A 64 -0.13 -20.61 -14.40
N ASN A 65 -0.99 -21.63 -14.56
CA ASN A 65 -2.18 -21.84 -13.75
C ASN A 65 -2.10 -23.16 -13.01
N ASP A 66 -2.52 -23.15 -11.75
CA ASP A 66 -2.85 -24.36 -10.97
C ASP A 66 -4.38 -24.46 -10.89
N GLY A 67 -4.97 -25.15 -11.86
CA GLY A 67 -6.43 -25.21 -12.03
C GLY A 67 -7.02 -23.85 -12.44
N ILE A 68 -7.78 -23.23 -11.53
CA ILE A 68 -8.48 -21.95 -11.75
C ILE A 68 -7.65 -20.75 -11.25
N SER A 69 -6.64 -21.00 -10.42
CA SER A 69 -5.83 -19.95 -9.80
C SER A 69 -4.47 -19.84 -10.49
N ASN A 70 -3.91 -18.63 -10.54
CA ASN A 70 -2.57 -18.42 -11.09
C ASN A 70 -1.53 -19.02 -10.13
N ASN A 71 -0.51 -19.67 -10.69
CA ASN A 71 0.57 -20.25 -9.91
C ASN A 71 1.50 -19.15 -9.39
N GLU A 72 1.63 -19.03 -8.07
CA GLU A 72 2.50 -18.03 -7.45
C GLU A 72 3.97 -18.20 -7.83
N ILE A 73 4.43 -19.44 -8.01
CA ILE A 73 5.81 -19.76 -8.41
C ILE A 73 6.07 -19.29 -9.83
N TYR A 74 5.09 -19.45 -10.73
CA TYR A 74 5.20 -18.96 -12.10
C TYR A 74 5.34 -17.44 -12.12
N ASN A 75 4.46 -16.72 -11.41
CA ASN A 75 4.50 -15.26 -11.33
C ASN A 75 5.82 -14.75 -10.73
N ALA A 76 6.33 -15.44 -9.70
CA ALA A 76 7.60 -15.11 -9.08
C ALA A 76 8.78 -15.36 -10.04
N ALA A 77 8.80 -16.50 -10.73
CA ALA A 77 9.82 -16.82 -11.72
C ALA A 77 9.82 -15.79 -12.86
N GLU A 78 8.65 -15.40 -13.35
CA GLU A 78 8.51 -14.38 -14.39
C GLU A 78 9.16 -13.05 -13.98
N ILE A 79 8.82 -12.52 -12.79
CA ILE A 79 9.39 -11.27 -12.27
C ILE A 79 10.91 -11.38 -12.07
N TYR A 80 11.38 -12.49 -11.51
CA TYR A 80 12.79 -12.72 -11.22
C TYR A 80 13.61 -12.82 -12.51
N LEU A 81 13.18 -13.62 -13.48
CA LEU A 81 13.88 -13.81 -14.74
C LEU A 81 13.88 -12.53 -15.58
N TYR A 82 12.78 -11.76 -15.61
CA TYR A 82 12.76 -10.45 -16.28
C TYR A 82 13.71 -9.43 -15.66
N SER A 83 14.01 -9.55 -14.36
CA SER A 83 15.00 -8.68 -13.71
C SER A 83 16.45 -9.02 -14.08
N LYS A 84 16.69 -10.23 -14.57
CA LYS A 84 18.01 -10.76 -14.91
C LYS A 84 18.25 -10.82 -16.42
N ILE A 85 17.44 -10.15 -17.24
CA ILE A 85 17.65 -10.08 -18.68
C ILE A 85 19.06 -9.51 -18.94
N ASP A 86 19.92 -10.31 -19.55
CA ASP A 86 21.29 -9.93 -19.92
C ASP A 86 21.46 -9.98 -21.45
N ALA A 87 22.67 -9.66 -21.91
CA ALA A 87 23.00 -9.66 -23.34
C ALA A 87 23.09 -11.08 -23.96
N SER A 88 22.91 -12.15 -23.18
CA SER A 88 22.97 -13.54 -23.65
C SER A 88 21.63 -14.07 -24.16
N ILE A 89 20.55 -13.31 -23.97
CA ILE A 89 19.21 -13.66 -24.45
C ILE A 89 19.10 -13.41 -25.96
N GLU A 90 18.70 -14.44 -26.70
CA GLU A 90 18.64 -14.44 -28.15
C GLU A 90 17.36 -13.78 -28.68
N CYS A 91 16.23 -13.91 -27.96
CA CYS A 91 14.96 -13.40 -28.46
C CYS A 91 14.00 -12.88 -27.35
N LEU A 92 13.52 -11.65 -27.52
CA LEU A 92 12.55 -10.99 -26.64
C LEU A 92 11.31 -10.58 -27.43
N LYS A 93 10.12 -10.78 -26.83
CA LYS A 93 8.84 -10.31 -27.35
C LYS A 93 8.50 -8.97 -26.71
N ILE A 94 8.27 -7.95 -27.51
CA ILE A 94 7.96 -6.60 -27.03
C ILE A 94 6.49 -6.28 -27.33
N THR A 95 5.78 -5.72 -26.35
CA THR A 95 4.40 -5.26 -26.49
C THR A 95 4.23 -3.88 -25.84
N LYS A 96 3.46 -2.99 -26.46
CA LYS A 96 3.09 -1.68 -25.89
C LYS A 96 1.62 -1.44 -26.16
N ARG A 97 0.79 -1.33 -25.12
CA ARG A 97 -0.62 -0.99 -25.29
C ARG A 97 -0.78 0.53 -25.46
N PRO A 98 -1.80 1.02 -26.19
CA PRO A 98 -1.99 2.45 -26.44
C PRO A 98 -2.08 3.32 -25.18
N LYS A 99 -2.54 2.76 -24.04
CA LYS A 99 -2.70 3.44 -22.74
C LYS A 99 -1.59 3.14 -21.73
N GLU A 100 -0.60 2.31 -22.08
CA GLU A 100 0.52 1.99 -21.20
C GLU A 100 1.72 2.89 -21.54
N ALA A 101 2.22 3.62 -20.54
CA ALA A 101 3.39 4.49 -20.69
C ALA A 101 4.68 3.68 -20.90
N SER A 102 4.76 2.47 -20.35
CA SER A 102 5.93 1.59 -20.42
C SER A 102 5.78 0.48 -21.46
N ILE A 103 6.92 0.10 -22.04
CA ILE A 103 7.03 -1.05 -22.94
C ILE A 103 7.05 -2.33 -22.10
N ASN A 104 6.20 -3.31 -22.43
CA ASN A 104 6.17 -4.62 -21.79
C ASN A 104 7.02 -5.62 -22.57
N ILE A 105 8.13 -6.05 -21.97
CA ILE A 105 9.08 -7.00 -22.53
C ILE A 105 8.77 -8.38 -21.94
N LYS A 106 8.60 -9.38 -22.81
CA LYS A 106 8.33 -10.78 -22.48
C LYS A 106 9.35 -11.69 -23.12
N PHE A 107 9.52 -12.90 -22.59
CA PHE A 107 10.36 -13.91 -23.23
C PHE A 107 9.71 -14.41 -24.52
N ALA A 108 10.52 -14.62 -25.55
CA ALA A 108 10.09 -15.34 -26.75
C ALA A 108 10.01 -16.85 -26.46
N HIS A 109 9.24 -17.58 -27.26
CA HIS A 109 9.09 -19.03 -27.10
C HIS A 109 10.45 -19.75 -27.15
N CYS A 110 10.68 -20.70 -26.24
CA CYS A 110 11.90 -21.51 -26.11
C CYS A 110 13.18 -20.79 -25.67
N GLU A 111 13.08 -19.56 -25.17
CA GLU A 111 14.24 -18.84 -24.63
C GLU A 111 14.81 -19.59 -23.42
N LYS A 112 16.14 -19.81 -23.41
CA LYS A 112 16.84 -20.49 -22.32
C LYS A 112 17.71 -19.50 -21.57
N MET A 113 17.65 -19.57 -20.25
CA MET A 113 18.44 -18.72 -19.38
C MET A 113 19.19 -19.58 -18.36
N VAL A 114 20.48 -19.33 -18.21
CA VAL A 114 21.31 -20.03 -17.23
C VAL A 114 21.46 -19.14 -16.00
N ASP A 115 21.16 -19.70 -14.83
CA ASP A 115 21.36 -19.07 -13.53
C ASP A 115 22.30 -19.94 -12.68
N TYR A 116 22.99 -19.33 -11.74
CA TYR A 116 23.90 -20.01 -10.83
C TYR A 116 23.47 -19.76 -9.39
N TYR A 117 23.23 -20.84 -8.64
CA TYR A 117 22.88 -20.77 -7.23
C TYR A 117 23.80 -21.63 -6.38
N ASP A 118 24.64 -20.98 -5.58
CA ASP A 118 25.59 -21.63 -4.67
C ASP A 118 26.40 -22.74 -5.37
N GLY A 119 27.02 -22.36 -6.50
CA GLY A 119 27.84 -23.22 -7.36
C GLY A 119 27.08 -24.21 -8.24
N VAL A 120 25.75 -24.26 -8.19
CA VAL A 120 24.92 -25.16 -9.02
C VAL A 120 24.36 -24.41 -10.22
N GLU A 121 24.59 -24.94 -11.41
CA GLU A 121 23.98 -24.45 -12.65
C GLU A 121 22.50 -24.86 -12.72
N VAL A 122 21.64 -23.89 -12.97
CA VAL A 122 20.19 -24.03 -13.07
C VAL A 122 19.73 -23.39 -14.36
N VAL A 123 19.08 -24.15 -15.23
CA VAL A 123 18.65 -23.67 -16.54
C VAL A 123 17.14 -23.48 -16.56
N TRP A 124 16.70 -22.25 -16.80
CA TRP A 124 15.32 -21.91 -17.07
C TRP A 124 15.03 -21.97 -18.56
N ARG A 125 13.84 -22.42 -18.92
CA ARG A 125 13.32 -22.30 -20.29
C ARG A 125 11.88 -21.82 -20.26
N PHE A 126 11.57 -20.81 -21.04
CA PHE A 126 10.20 -20.36 -21.25
C PHE A 126 9.55 -21.14 -22.40
N CYS A 127 8.42 -21.80 -22.15
CA CYS A 127 7.69 -22.57 -23.15
C CYS A 127 6.27 -22.02 -23.29
N CYS A 128 5.82 -21.90 -24.54
CA CYS A 128 4.47 -21.46 -24.88
C CYS A 128 3.88 -22.42 -25.92
N GLU A 129 2.95 -23.27 -25.54
CA GLU A 129 2.34 -24.26 -26.42
C GLU A 129 0.98 -23.75 -26.94
N GLU A 130 0.84 -23.64 -28.26
CA GLU A 130 -0.46 -23.38 -28.87
C GLU A 130 -1.31 -24.66 -28.77
N ARG A 131 -2.50 -24.55 -28.17
CA ARG A 131 -3.46 -25.66 -28.20
C ARG A 131 -3.91 -25.88 -29.64
N LYS A 132 -3.54 -27.03 -30.22
CA LYS A 132 -4.15 -27.51 -31.46
C LYS A 132 -5.66 -27.55 -31.28
N LYS A 133 -6.40 -26.82 -32.13
CA LYS A 133 -7.87 -26.90 -32.21
C LYS A 133 -8.27 -28.37 -32.37
N GLY A 134 -8.92 -28.93 -31.36
CA GLY A 134 -9.76 -30.12 -31.57
C GLY A 134 -10.90 -29.76 -32.53
N PRO A 135 -11.47 -30.72 -33.28
CA PRO A 135 -12.53 -30.41 -34.21
C PRO A 135 -13.70 -29.78 -33.45
N SER A 136 -14.04 -28.57 -33.86
CA SER A 136 -15.12 -27.72 -33.36
C SER A 136 -16.43 -28.50 -33.28
N LYS A 137 -17.03 -28.58 -32.07
CA LYS A 137 -18.48 -28.62 -31.98
C LYS A 137 -18.98 -27.20 -32.22
N LEU A 138 -19.56 -27.00 -33.39
CA LEU A 138 -20.36 -25.83 -33.74
C LEU A 138 -21.48 -25.70 -32.71
N VAL A 139 -21.45 -24.65 -31.91
CA VAL A 139 -22.65 -24.05 -31.35
C VAL A 139 -22.49 -22.56 -31.59
N ASP A 140 -23.30 -22.04 -32.51
CA ASP A 140 -23.52 -20.62 -32.71
C ASP A 140 -24.00 -20.03 -31.39
N ASP A 141 -23.28 -19.04 -30.86
CA ASP A 141 -23.88 -18.05 -29.99
C ASP A 141 -23.26 -16.67 -30.28
N ASP A 142 -24.13 -15.77 -30.70
CA ASP A 142 -23.87 -14.39 -31.12
C ASP A 142 -23.63 -13.52 -29.87
N SER A 143 -22.48 -13.71 -29.24
CA SER A 143 -21.97 -12.77 -28.25
C SER A 143 -20.46 -12.60 -28.43
N GLY A 144 -20.06 -11.39 -28.83
CA GLY A 144 -18.69 -11.00 -29.18
C GLY A 144 -17.70 -10.97 -28.01
N HIS A 145 -17.63 -12.04 -27.21
CA HIS A 145 -16.51 -12.29 -26.31
C HIS A 145 -15.43 -13.06 -27.06
N PHE A 146 -14.41 -12.33 -27.50
CA PHE A 146 -13.12 -12.92 -27.91
C PHE A 146 -12.54 -13.70 -26.72
N PHE A 147 -12.86 -15.00 -26.64
CA PHE A 147 -12.07 -15.94 -25.85
C PHE A 147 -10.70 -16.02 -26.51
N SER A 148 -9.76 -15.24 -25.96
CA SER A 148 -8.33 -15.29 -26.30
C SER A 148 -7.89 -16.75 -26.42
N ASP A 149 -7.28 -17.11 -27.55
CA ASP A 149 -6.63 -18.41 -27.75
C ASP A 149 -5.83 -18.79 -26.50
N PHE A 150 -6.18 -19.93 -25.89
CA PHE A 150 -5.50 -20.42 -24.68
C PHE A 150 -4.15 -21.03 -25.06
N GLU A 151 -3.16 -20.18 -25.30
CA GLU A 151 -1.74 -20.54 -25.25
C GLU A 151 -1.42 -21.08 -23.85
N LYS A 152 -0.90 -22.32 -23.74
CA LYS A 152 -0.43 -22.85 -22.47
C LYS A 152 1.00 -22.38 -22.23
N ARG A 153 1.21 -21.49 -21.25
CA ARG A 153 2.54 -21.00 -20.87
C ARG A 153 3.05 -21.73 -19.63
N TYR A 154 4.32 -22.07 -19.64
CA TYR A 154 5.00 -22.71 -18.52
C TYR A 154 6.50 -22.46 -18.57
N PHE A 155 7.14 -22.55 -17.40
CA PHE A 155 8.60 -22.57 -17.29
C PHE A 155 9.09 -23.99 -17.05
N GLU A 156 10.17 -24.38 -17.72
CA GLU A 156 10.92 -25.59 -17.39
C GLU A 156 12.18 -25.22 -16.61
N LEU A 157 12.30 -25.77 -15.41
CA LEU A 157 13.47 -25.63 -14.55
C LEU A 157 14.31 -26.91 -14.62
N SER A 158 15.49 -26.80 -15.20
CA SER A 158 16.38 -27.91 -15.55
C SER A 158 17.67 -27.88 -14.72
N PHE A 159 17.97 -28.96 -13.99
CA PHE A 159 19.19 -29.05 -13.15
C PHE A 159 19.62 -30.50 -12.90
N ASN A 160 20.80 -30.71 -12.32
CA ASN A 160 21.28 -32.05 -11.97
C ASN A 160 20.48 -32.63 -10.80
N ARG A 161 19.95 -33.85 -10.96
CA ARG A 161 19.11 -34.56 -9.99
C ARG A 161 19.76 -34.67 -8.61
N LYS A 162 21.09 -34.68 -8.51
CA LYS A 162 21.83 -34.70 -7.23
C LYS A 162 21.50 -33.50 -6.33
N HIS A 163 21.11 -32.37 -6.91
CA HIS A 163 20.80 -31.14 -6.18
C HIS A 163 19.30 -30.89 -5.99
N LYS A 164 18.45 -31.91 -6.23
CA LYS A 164 16.98 -31.76 -6.15
C LYS A 164 16.50 -31.10 -4.86
N GLU A 165 16.97 -31.56 -3.71
CA GLU A 165 16.54 -31.03 -2.42
C GLU A 165 17.01 -29.58 -2.21
N LYS A 166 18.25 -29.25 -2.62
CA LYS A 166 18.79 -27.89 -2.56
C LYS A 166 18.01 -26.93 -3.46
N ILE A 167 17.67 -27.36 -4.68
CA ILE A 167 16.94 -26.51 -5.63
C ILE A 167 15.49 -26.29 -5.17
N LEU A 168 14.78 -27.36 -4.82
CA LEU A 168 13.37 -27.23 -4.39
C LEU A 168 13.22 -26.61 -3.00
N GLY A 169 14.14 -26.89 -2.08
CA GLY A 169 14.09 -26.43 -0.70
C GLY A 169 14.74 -25.07 -0.44
N SER A 170 15.65 -24.62 -1.30
CA SER A 170 16.37 -23.35 -1.09
C SER A 170 16.29 -22.40 -2.30
N TYR A 171 16.57 -22.88 -3.51
CA TYR A 171 16.56 -22.00 -4.70
C TYR A 171 15.16 -21.50 -5.07
N VAL A 172 14.14 -22.37 -5.09
CA VAL A 172 12.76 -21.95 -5.42
C VAL A 172 12.22 -20.94 -4.38
N PRO A 173 12.37 -21.17 -3.04
CA PRO A 173 12.07 -20.16 -2.04
C PRO A 173 12.88 -18.86 -2.19
N TYR A 174 14.15 -18.95 -2.58
CA TYR A 174 14.98 -17.78 -2.87
C TYR A 174 14.41 -16.96 -4.05
N VAL A 175 13.99 -17.60 -5.15
CA VAL A 175 13.34 -16.93 -6.29
C VAL A 175 12.01 -16.29 -5.86
N LEU A 176 11.23 -16.97 -5.04
CA LEU A 176 9.99 -16.42 -4.45
C LEU A 176 10.26 -15.18 -3.59
N GLN A 177 11.31 -15.19 -2.77
CA GLN A 177 11.67 -14.04 -1.94
C GLN A 177 12.21 -12.90 -2.80
N ARG A 178 13.14 -13.18 -3.71
CA ARG A 178 13.76 -12.15 -4.56
C ARG A 178 12.73 -11.49 -5.47
N SER A 179 11.76 -12.24 -6.00
CA SER A 179 10.67 -11.65 -6.79
C SER A 179 9.78 -10.71 -5.97
N LYS A 180 9.53 -11.02 -4.69
CA LYS A 180 8.84 -10.09 -3.77
C LYS A 180 9.65 -8.82 -3.54
N ASP A 181 10.97 -8.95 -3.38
CA ASP A 181 11.86 -7.79 -3.21
C ASP A 181 11.86 -6.91 -4.46
N ILE A 182 12.03 -7.50 -5.66
CA ILE A 182 11.97 -6.77 -6.94
C ILE A 182 10.61 -6.10 -7.14
N LYS A 183 9.52 -6.80 -6.80
CA LYS A 183 8.16 -6.25 -6.88
C LYS A 183 7.98 -5.09 -5.90
N ALA A 184 8.60 -5.14 -4.73
CA ALA A 184 8.60 -4.05 -3.76
C ALA A 184 9.46 -2.86 -4.22
N GLU A 185 10.63 -3.10 -4.81
CA GLU A 185 11.52 -2.08 -5.39
C GLU A 185 10.83 -1.33 -6.54
N LYS A 186 10.14 -2.05 -7.43
CA LYS A 186 9.40 -1.47 -8.57
C LYS A 186 7.96 -1.08 -8.23
N LYS A 187 7.55 -1.15 -6.96
CA LYS A 187 6.16 -0.86 -6.58
C LYS A 187 5.87 0.62 -6.74
N VAL A 188 4.96 0.94 -7.66
CA VAL A 188 4.30 2.23 -7.71
C VAL A 188 3.16 2.22 -6.70
N VAL A 189 3.14 3.23 -5.82
CA VAL A 189 2.08 3.41 -4.82
C VAL A 189 0.78 3.71 -5.55
N LYS A 190 -0.31 3.09 -5.15
CA LYS A 190 -1.64 3.35 -5.72
C LYS A 190 -2.52 4.11 -4.74
N LEU A 191 -3.36 4.99 -5.28
CA LEU A 191 -4.48 5.61 -4.57
C LEU A 191 -5.75 4.88 -4.99
N HIS A 192 -6.47 4.39 -3.99
CA HIS A 192 -7.75 3.72 -4.14
C HIS A 192 -8.87 4.62 -3.65
N THR A 193 -9.83 4.93 -4.52
CA THR A 193 -11.00 5.75 -4.20
C THR A 193 -12.28 4.94 -4.39
N LEU A 194 -13.38 5.43 -3.80
CA LEU A 194 -14.68 4.79 -3.93
C LEU A 194 -15.32 5.18 -5.26
N SER A 195 -15.51 4.20 -6.14
CA SER A 195 -16.23 4.36 -7.39
C SER A 195 -17.60 3.68 -7.29
N SER A 196 -18.65 4.43 -7.59
CA SER A 196 -20.01 3.91 -7.72
C SER A 196 -20.28 3.66 -9.20
N ILE A 197 -20.11 2.42 -9.66
CA ILE A 197 -20.39 2.05 -11.04
C ILE A 197 -21.90 2.15 -11.29
N SER A 198 -22.33 2.97 -12.25
CA SER A 198 -23.73 3.27 -12.56
C SER A 198 -24.61 2.04 -12.84
N TYR A 199 -23.99 0.92 -13.23
CA TYR A 199 -24.66 -0.33 -13.61
C TYR A 199 -24.59 -1.44 -12.55
N SER A 200 -23.90 -1.23 -11.42
CA SER A 200 -23.86 -2.19 -10.31
C SER A 200 -24.13 -1.47 -8.99
N PRO A 201 -25.05 -1.95 -8.14
CA PRO A 201 -25.26 -1.40 -6.80
C PRO A 201 -24.10 -1.70 -5.83
N SER A 202 -22.96 -2.18 -6.33
CA SER A 202 -21.79 -2.53 -5.54
C SER A 202 -20.73 -1.43 -5.54
N ILE A 203 -20.46 -0.87 -4.37
CA ILE A 203 -19.30 0.01 -4.15
C ILE A 203 -18.03 -0.85 -4.23
N ALA A 204 -17.05 -0.39 -5.02
CA ALA A 204 -15.77 -1.06 -5.19
C ALA A 204 -14.61 -0.06 -5.17
N TRP A 205 -13.43 -0.55 -4.83
CA TRP A 205 -12.19 0.21 -4.92
C TRP A 205 -11.75 0.33 -6.37
N GLU A 206 -11.65 1.56 -6.86
CA GLU A 206 -10.97 1.88 -8.11
C GLU A 206 -9.56 2.36 -7.78
N SER A 207 -8.56 2.07 -8.62
CA SER A 207 -7.15 2.36 -8.31
C SER A 207 -6.51 3.20 -9.39
N ILE A 208 -5.80 4.25 -8.99
CA ILE A 208 -4.94 5.06 -9.84
C ILE A 208 -3.51 5.05 -9.29
N ASN A 209 -2.51 5.34 -10.13
CA ASN A 209 -1.14 5.51 -9.65
C ASN A 209 -1.08 6.82 -8.84
N LEU A 210 -0.49 6.75 -7.64
CA LEU A 210 -0.23 7.92 -6.82
C LEU A 210 1.13 8.51 -7.21
N GLU A 211 1.11 9.68 -7.86
CA GLU A 211 2.31 10.45 -8.21
C GLU A 211 2.39 11.73 -7.36
N HIS A 212 2.30 11.57 -6.03
CA HIS A 212 2.40 12.71 -5.12
C HIS A 212 3.87 12.99 -4.77
N PRO A 213 4.38 14.22 -4.96
CA PRO A 213 5.79 14.55 -4.70
C PRO A 213 6.17 14.65 -3.21
N SER A 214 5.21 14.46 -2.29
CA SER A 214 5.43 14.71 -0.86
C SER A 214 6.26 13.58 -0.26
N THR A 215 7.34 13.96 0.42
CA THR A 215 8.21 13.09 1.20
C THR A 215 8.38 13.67 2.60
N PHE A 216 8.97 12.90 3.51
CA PHE A 216 9.31 13.43 4.82
C PHE A 216 10.33 14.59 4.75
N ASP A 217 11.07 14.73 3.65
CA ASP A 217 12.04 15.82 3.46
C ASP A 217 11.39 17.09 2.92
N THR A 218 10.32 16.95 2.13
CA THR A 218 9.61 18.12 1.58
C THR A 218 8.61 18.73 2.55
N ILE A 219 8.15 17.97 3.56
CA ILE A 219 7.14 18.45 4.51
C ILE A 219 7.76 19.29 5.63
N ALA A 220 7.18 20.46 5.88
CA ALA A 220 7.59 21.36 6.94
C ALA A 220 7.09 20.89 8.32
N LEU A 221 7.81 19.94 8.92
CA LEU A 221 7.56 19.41 10.25
C LEU A 221 8.82 19.52 11.12
N ASP A 222 8.62 19.70 12.43
CA ASP A 222 9.71 19.63 13.42
C ASP A 222 10.48 18.31 13.28
N ALA A 223 11.81 18.41 13.26
CA ALA A 223 12.73 17.29 13.14
C ALA A 223 12.47 16.22 14.22
N LYS A 224 12.11 16.62 15.44
CA LYS A 224 11.81 15.67 16.54
C LYS A 224 10.54 14.87 16.23
N LEU A 225 9.49 15.54 15.77
CA LEU A 225 8.22 14.91 15.42
C LEU A 225 8.38 13.99 14.20
N LYS A 226 9.08 14.45 13.17
CA LYS A 226 9.43 13.65 11.99
C LYS A 226 10.14 12.36 12.39
N LYS A 227 11.18 12.45 13.22
CA LYS A 227 11.93 11.28 13.72
C LYS A 227 11.04 10.33 14.51
N ALA A 228 10.19 10.83 15.40
CA ALA A 228 9.27 10.01 16.18
C ALA A 228 8.29 9.22 15.30
N ILE A 229 7.74 9.86 14.26
CA ILE A 229 6.85 9.21 13.29
C ILE A 229 7.60 8.13 12.51
N THR A 230 8.77 8.46 11.94
CA THR A 230 9.57 7.51 11.17
C THR A 230 9.96 6.29 12.01
N GLU A 231 10.41 6.49 13.24
CA GLU A 231 10.76 5.40 14.16
C GLU A 231 9.58 4.50 14.52
N ASP A 232 8.37 5.06 14.66
CA ASP A 232 7.17 4.27 14.96
C ASP A 232 6.70 3.45 13.75
N LEU A 233 6.74 4.03 12.54
CA LEU A 233 6.44 3.33 11.29
C LEU A 233 7.40 2.16 11.06
N ASP A 234 8.69 2.42 11.22
CA ASP A 234 9.77 1.43 11.16
C ASP A 234 9.56 0.29 12.18
N ARG A 235 9.20 0.67 13.42
CA ARG A 235 8.90 -0.28 14.49
C ARG A 235 7.68 -1.13 14.15
N PHE A 236 6.65 -0.55 13.54
CA PHE A 236 5.45 -1.26 13.12
C PHE A 236 5.76 -2.32 12.05
N VAL A 237 6.51 -1.95 11.01
CA VAL A 237 6.90 -2.85 9.91
C VAL A 237 7.79 -4.00 10.41
N ARG A 238 8.76 -3.73 11.28
CA ARG A 238 9.67 -4.77 11.81
C ARG A 238 8.99 -5.76 12.77
N ARG A 239 7.84 -5.44 13.36
CA ARG A 239 7.23 -6.20 14.46
C ARG A 239 6.16 -7.23 14.04
N LYS A 240 6.13 -7.66 12.78
CA LYS A 240 5.20 -8.70 12.29
C LYS A 240 5.05 -9.89 13.24
N ASP A 241 6.17 -10.54 13.58
CA ASP A 241 6.16 -11.75 14.41
C ASP A 241 5.79 -11.47 15.87
N PHE A 242 6.05 -10.24 16.35
CA PHE A 242 5.63 -9.82 17.67
C PHE A 242 4.09 -9.74 17.76
N TYR A 243 3.43 -9.08 16.79
CA TYR A 243 1.97 -9.01 16.74
C TYR A 243 1.33 -10.40 16.68
N ARG A 244 1.90 -11.29 15.84
CA ARG A 244 1.48 -12.70 15.76
C ARG A 244 1.65 -13.44 17.08
N LYS A 245 2.80 -13.29 17.75
CA LYS A 245 3.11 -13.94 19.04
C LYS A 245 2.13 -13.53 20.14
N VAL A 246 1.74 -12.25 20.18
CA VAL A 246 0.79 -11.75 21.20
C VAL A 246 -0.68 -11.92 20.80
N GLY A 247 -0.96 -12.54 19.65
CA GLY A 247 -2.33 -12.78 19.17
C GLY A 247 -3.11 -11.51 18.82
N LYS A 248 -2.42 -10.42 18.47
CA LYS A 248 -3.07 -9.15 18.09
C LYS A 248 -3.03 -8.97 16.58
N ALA A 249 -4.10 -8.39 16.03
CA ALA A 249 -4.13 -7.98 14.62
C ALA A 249 -2.97 -7.01 14.33
N TRP A 250 -2.26 -7.22 13.23
CA TRP A 250 -1.10 -6.41 12.85
C TRP A 250 -1.55 -5.11 12.18
N LYS A 251 -2.07 -4.20 13.01
CA LYS A 251 -2.57 -2.88 12.63
C LYS A 251 -2.00 -1.79 13.53
N ARG A 252 -1.96 -0.56 13.01
CA ARG A 252 -1.55 0.64 13.74
C ARG A 252 -2.45 1.83 13.38
N GLY A 253 -2.97 2.50 14.39
CA GLY A 253 -3.83 3.68 14.20
C GLY A 253 -3.11 5.00 14.46
N TYR A 254 -3.28 5.96 13.55
CA TYR A 254 -2.78 7.33 13.68
C TYR A 254 -3.93 8.33 13.64
N LEU A 255 -3.87 9.35 14.48
CA LEU A 255 -4.77 10.51 14.44
C LEU A 255 -3.96 11.75 14.10
N LEU A 256 -4.21 12.35 12.94
CA LEU A 256 -3.66 13.64 12.53
C LEU A 256 -4.68 14.72 12.87
N HIS A 257 -4.33 15.65 13.76
CA HIS A 257 -5.23 16.75 14.13
C HIS A 257 -4.55 18.11 14.03
N GLY A 258 -5.30 19.13 13.61
CA GLY A 258 -4.81 20.51 13.54
C GLY A 258 -5.58 21.36 12.52
N PRO A 259 -5.32 22.67 12.47
CA PRO A 259 -6.01 23.58 11.55
C PRO A 259 -5.95 23.12 10.07
N PRO A 260 -6.90 23.54 9.22
CA PRO A 260 -6.80 23.35 7.78
C PRO A 260 -5.52 24.04 7.24
N GLY A 261 -4.94 23.50 6.17
CA GLY A 261 -3.73 24.07 5.56
C GLY A 261 -2.40 23.72 6.26
N THR A 262 -2.41 22.84 7.27
CA THR A 262 -1.19 22.36 7.97
C THR A 262 -0.52 21.15 7.33
N GLY A 263 -1.01 20.66 6.18
CA GLY A 263 -0.38 19.57 5.44
C GLY A 263 -0.73 18.16 5.94
N LYS A 264 -1.88 17.95 6.60
CA LYS A 264 -2.36 16.62 7.04
C LYS A 264 -2.35 15.57 5.90
N SER A 265 -2.97 15.89 4.76
CA SER A 265 -3.01 14.97 3.61
C SER A 265 -1.64 14.82 2.94
N SER A 266 -0.81 15.88 2.94
CA SER A 266 0.59 15.80 2.46
C SER A 266 1.46 14.88 3.32
N LEU A 267 1.22 14.83 4.64
CA LEU A 267 1.89 13.88 5.54
C LEU A 267 1.47 12.45 5.25
N ILE A 268 0.19 12.20 4.98
CA ILE A 268 -0.30 10.86 4.58
C ILE A 268 0.41 10.39 3.31
N ALA A 269 0.52 11.26 2.30
CA ALA A 269 1.26 10.96 1.08
C ALA A 269 2.75 10.68 1.35
N ALA A 270 3.39 11.44 2.23
CA ALA A 270 4.78 11.21 2.64
C ALA A 270 4.96 9.84 3.34
N ILE A 271 4.03 9.45 4.22
CA ILE A 271 4.03 8.14 4.89
C ILE A 271 3.86 7.02 3.85
N ALA A 272 2.94 7.18 2.91
CA ALA A 272 2.70 6.20 1.84
C ALA A 272 3.92 6.01 0.94
N ASN A 273 4.57 7.11 0.56
CA ASN A 273 5.80 7.09 -0.24
C ASN A 273 6.97 6.46 0.51
N TYR A 274 7.13 6.76 1.80
CA TYR A 274 8.16 6.17 2.66
C TYR A 274 8.01 4.66 2.80
N LEU A 275 6.79 4.17 3.04
CA LEU A 275 6.51 2.75 3.25
C LEU A 275 6.26 1.95 1.96
N ARG A 276 6.02 2.63 0.83
CA ARG A 276 5.49 2.07 -0.41
C ARG A 276 4.15 1.34 -0.20
N PHE A 277 3.28 1.91 0.62
CA PHE A 277 1.96 1.36 0.93
C PHE A 277 0.88 2.03 0.08
N ASP A 278 -0.09 1.24 -0.38
CA ASP A 278 -1.20 1.77 -1.18
C ASP A 278 -2.18 2.53 -0.28
N ILE A 279 -2.66 3.67 -0.73
CA ILE A 279 -3.61 4.52 -0.01
C ILE A 279 -5.03 4.11 -0.39
N TYR A 280 -5.89 3.93 0.60
CA TYR A 280 -7.32 3.72 0.44
C TYR A 280 -8.04 4.89 1.07
N ASP A 281 -8.54 5.78 0.24
CA ASP A 281 -9.27 6.96 0.68
C ASP A 281 -10.75 6.63 0.87
N LEU A 282 -11.18 6.65 2.14
CA LEU A 282 -12.52 6.26 2.55
C LEU A 282 -13.34 7.50 2.87
N GLU A 283 -14.03 8.02 1.85
CA GLU A 283 -15.04 9.06 2.03
C GLU A 283 -16.28 8.50 2.72
N LEU A 284 -16.48 8.85 3.99
CA LEU A 284 -17.61 8.38 4.80
C LEU A 284 -18.98 8.81 4.22
N ALA A 285 -19.03 9.95 3.53
CA ALA A 285 -20.25 10.48 2.92
C ALA A 285 -20.87 9.53 1.87
N ASN A 286 -20.05 8.73 1.20
CA ASN A 286 -20.49 7.81 0.15
C ASN A 286 -20.99 6.46 0.69
N ILE A 287 -20.82 6.21 1.99
CA ILE A 287 -21.17 4.94 2.64
C ILE A 287 -22.58 5.03 3.20
N LYS A 288 -23.52 4.33 2.55
CA LYS A 288 -24.93 4.34 2.96
C LYS A 288 -25.27 3.26 3.99
N ARG A 289 -24.54 2.15 4.05
CA ARG A 289 -24.82 1.00 4.92
C ARG A 289 -23.53 0.42 5.50
N ASP A 290 -23.61 -0.11 6.72
CA ASP A 290 -22.51 -0.82 7.38
C ASP A 290 -22.01 -2.04 6.58
N SER A 291 -22.88 -2.70 5.82
CA SER A 291 -22.52 -3.81 4.93
C SER A 291 -21.55 -3.40 3.82
N ASP A 292 -21.67 -2.15 3.34
CA ASP A 292 -20.80 -1.63 2.29
C ASP A 292 -19.41 -1.35 2.83
N LEU A 293 -19.31 -0.73 4.01
CA LEU A 293 -18.04 -0.56 4.71
C LEU A 293 -17.35 -1.91 4.97
N ARG A 294 -18.09 -2.91 5.46
CA ARG A 294 -17.55 -4.26 5.68
C ARG A 294 -16.97 -4.84 4.38
N ARG A 295 -17.69 -4.72 3.27
CA ARG A 295 -17.23 -5.21 1.97
C ARG A 295 -15.98 -4.47 1.49
N LEU A 296 -15.89 -3.17 1.72
CA LEU A 296 -14.72 -2.36 1.36
C LEU A 296 -13.50 -2.76 2.17
N LEU A 297 -13.63 -2.87 3.50
CA LEU A 297 -12.53 -3.25 4.40
C LEU A 297 -11.97 -4.65 4.13
N LEU A 298 -12.84 -5.59 3.70
CA LEU A 298 -12.45 -6.94 3.29
C LEU A 298 -11.74 -6.97 1.93
N LYS A 299 -12.02 -6.00 1.06
CA LYS A 299 -11.38 -5.87 -0.27
C LYS A 299 -10.09 -5.04 -0.24
N THR A 300 -9.80 -4.37 0.87
CA THR A 300 -8.55 -3.64 1.06
C THR A 300 -7.38 -4.63 1.15
N ALA A 301 -6.36 -4.42 0.32
CA ALA A 301 -5.17 -5.28 0.28
C ALA A 301 -4.31 -5.14 1.55
N ASN A 302 -3.35 -6.06 1.71
CA ASN A 302 -2.29 -5.93 2.73
C ASN A 302 -1.28 -4.86 2.33
N ARG A 303 -0.48 -4.35 3.27
CA ARG A 303 0.48 -3.24 3.04
C ARG A 303 -0.22 -1.98 2.51
N SER A 304 -1.28 -1.61 3.21
CA SER A 304 -2.18 -0.52 2.86
C SER A 304 -2.30 0.51 3.98
N ILE A 305 -2.54 1.76 3.60
CA ILE A 305 -2.94 2.85 4.49
C ILE A 305 -4.42 3.13 4.21
N LEU A 306 -5.29 2.92 5.20
CA LEU A 306 -6.68 3.33 5.14
C LEU A 306 -6.79 4.75 5.71
N VAL A 307 -7.24 5.68 4.88
CA VAL A 307 -7.41 7.09 5.24
C VAL A 307 -8.89 7.34 5.46
N ILE A 308 -9.21 7.98 6.59
CA ILE A 308 -10.56 8.39 6.93
C ILE A 308 -10.49 9.88 7.23
N GLU A 309 -10.87 10.69 6.24
CA GLU A 309 -10.77 12.14 6.34
C GLU A 309 -11.95 12.76 7.10
N ASP A 310 -11.67 13.87 7.80
CA ASP A 310 -12.64 14.76 8.44
C ASP A 310 -13.69 14.04 9.31
N ILE A 311 -13.21 13.22 10.25
CA ILE A 311 -14.08 12.48 11.17
C ILE A 311 -14.93 13.36 12.10
N ASP A 312 -14.66 14.66 12.19
CA ASP A 312 -15.48 15.66 12.88
C ASP A 312 -16.63 16.22 12.03
N CYS A 313 -16.54 16.17 10.69
CA CYS A 313 -17.57 16.72 9.78
C CYS A 313 -18.66 15.70 9.44
N GLY A 314 -18.36 14.40 9.48
CA GLY A 314 -19.29 13.33 9.10
C GLY A 314 -20.31 12.94 10.17
N VAL A 315 -20.25 13.54 11.36
CA VAL A 315 -21.06 13.14 12.51
C VAL A 315 -22.04 14.26 12.85
N GLU A 316 -23.23 14.19 12.28
CA GLU A 316 -24.42 14.66 13.00
C GLU A 316 -24.53 13.78 14.26
N LEU A 317 -23.78 14.12 15.31
CA LEU A 317 -23.95 13.52 16.63
C LEU A 317 -25.39 13.87 17.03
N PRO A 318 -26.30 12.90 17.19
CA PRO A 318 -27.56 13.20 17.85
C PRO A 318 -27.19 13.69 19.25
N ASP A 319 -27.47 14.97 19.48
CA ASP A 319 -27.03 15.70 20.65
C ASP A 319 -27.42 14.90 21.90
N ARG A 320 -26.41 14.34 22.59
CA ARG A 320 -26.61 13.47 23.76
C ARG A 320 -26.81 14.28 25.04
N LYS A 321 -27.23 15.54 24.93
CA LYS A 321 -27.60 16.40 26.05
C LYS A 321 -29.12 16.63 26.07
N GLY A 322 -29.80 15.79 26.86
CA GLY A 322 -31.04 16.16 27.56
C GLY A 322 -32.36 15.58 27.01
N PRO A 323 -33.17 14.87 27.83
CA PRO A 323 -34.53 14.50 27.51
C PRO A 323 -35.53 15.52 28.08
N SER A 324 -36.09 16.41 27.23
CA SER A 324 -37.27 17.26 27.53
C SER A 324 -37.46 18.23 26.35
N ALA A 325 -38.61 18.49 25.76
CA ALA A 325 -39.99 18.26 26.16
C ALA A 325 -40.89 18.19 24.90
N HIS A 326 -42.07 17.62 25.09
CA HIS A 326 -43.16 17.53 24.13
C HIS A 326 -43.54 18.86 23.48
N ALA A 327 -43.71 18.87 22.16
CA ALA A 327 -44.67 19.73 21.47
C ALA A 327 -45.27 18.95 20.29
N GLU A 328 -46.59 19.00 20.22
CA GLU A 328 -47.48 18.05 19.57
C GLU A 328 -47.64 18.26 18.06
N GLY A 329 -48.04 17.18 17.36
CA GLY A 329 -48.96 17.29 16.23
C GLY A 329 -48.39 17.40 14.82
N ARG A 330 -47.73 16.37 14.30
CA ARG A 330 -47.83 15.94 12.88
C ARG A 330 -47.63 14.42 12.77
N PRO A 331 -48.47 13.68 12.02
CA PRO A 331 -48.17 12.29 11.72
C PRO A 331 -46.97 12.26 10.77
N ARG A 332 -45.77 12.02 11.33
CA ARG A 332 -44.61 11.64 10.51
C ARG A 332 -44.94 10.28 9.91
N GLU A 333 -44.98 10.23 8.58
CA GLU A 333 -44.83 9.01 7.79
C GLU A 333 -43.72 8.13 8.40
N PRO A 334 -43.80 6.79 8.29
CA PRO A 334 -42.77 5.91 8.83
C PRO A 334 -41.46 6.24 8.12
N GLN A 335 -40.65 7.09 8.75
CA GLN A 335 -39.26 7.28 8.37
C GLN A 335 -38.67 5.89 8.48
N VAL A 336 -38.48 5.26 7.32
CA VAL A 336 -37.55 4.16 7.14
C VAL A 336 -36.36 4.54 7.99
N ARG A 337 -36.07 3.75 9.04
CA ARG A 337 -34.79 3.81 9.74
C ARG A 337 -33.76 3.46 8.69
N SER A 338 -33.41 4.44 7.85
CA SER A 338 -32.32 4.39 6.92
C SER A 338 -31.15 4.04 7.81
N CYS A 339 -30.56 2.88 7.58
CA CYS A 339 -29.37 2.42 8.28
C CYS A 339 -28.21 3.33 7.92
N ARG A 340 -28.31 4.62 8.29
CA ARG A 340 -27.30 5.63 8.07
C ARG A 340 -26.07 5.14 8.83
N PHE A 341 -24.97 5.12 8.12
CA PHE A 341 -23.65 4.84 8.66
C PHE A 341 -23.44 5.64 9.96
N THR A 342 -22.96 4.96 11.00
CA THR A 342 -22.66 5.59 12.30
C THR A 342 -21.17 5.48 12.60
N LEU A 343 -20.62 6.50 13.27
CA LEU A 343 -19.24 6.47 13.78
C LEU A 343 -19.00 5.27 14.70
N SER A 344 -20.01 4.88 15.49
CA SER A 344 -20.00 3.66 16.31
C SER A 344 -19.90 2.38 15.47
N GLY A 345 -20.55 2.34 14.30
CA GLY A 345 -20.43 1.26 13.33
C GLY A 345 -18.99 1.14 12.83
N LEU A 346 -18.41 2.23 12.33
CA LEU A 346 -17.00 2.30 11.92
C LEU A 346 -16.04 1.78 12.98
N LEU A 347 -16.26 2.20 14.23
CA LEU A 347 -15.47 1.79 15.39
C LEU A 347 -15.51 0.28 15.62
N ASN A 348 -16.70 -0.32 15.55
CA ASN A 348 -16.86 -1.76 15.69
C ASN A 348 -16.14 -2.53 14.56
N PHE A 349 -16.02 -1.95 13.37
CA PHE A 349 -15.26 -2.56 12.27
C PHE A 349 -13.75 -2.45 12.45
N ILE A 350 -13.27 -1.30 12.90
CA ILE A 350 -11.84 -1.08 13.15
C ILE A 350 -11.35 -1.95 14.31
N ASP A 351 -12.15 -2.14 15.36
CA ASP A 351 -11.76 -2.87 16.57
C ASP A 351 -12.14 -4.36 16.52
N GLY A 352 -13.20 -4.70 15.79
CA GLY A 352 -13.75 -6.05 15.77
C GLY A 352 -12.94 -7.06 14.95
N LEU A 353 -13.48 -8.28 14.88
CA LEU A 353 -12.90 -9.43 14.18
C LEU A 353 -12.62 -9.17 12.69
N TRP A 354 -13.31 -8.20 12.09
CA TRP A 354 -13.10 -7.77 10.70
C TRP A 354 -11.75 -7.07 10.50
N SER A 355 -11.19 -6.48 11.54
CA SER A 355 -9.86 -5.87 11.50
C SER A 355 -8.73 -6.91 11.43
N SER A 356 -9.02 -8.17 11.75
CA SER A 356 -8.09 -9.30 11.67
C SER A 356 -8.03 -9.92 10.27
N CYS A 357 -8.89 -9.51 9.34
CA CYS A 357 -8.95 -10.08 7.99
C CYS A 357 -7.87 -9.54 7.03
N GLY A 358 -6.85 -8.85 7.54
CA GLY A 358 -5.71 -8.36 6.77
C GLY A 358 -4.44 -8.30 7.63
N ASP A 359 -3.30 -8.54 6.99
CA ASP A 359 -1.98 -8.42 7.61
C ASP A 359 -1.38 -7.06 7.21
N GLU A 360 -0.75 -6.36 8.15
CA GLU A 360 0.04 -5.14 7.89
C GLU A 360 -0.78 -3.94 7.37
N ARG A 361 -1.67 -3.40 8.23
CA ARG A 361 -2.53 -2.26 7.89
C ARG A 361 -2.27 -1.05 8.78
N ILE A 362 -2.13 0.12 8.17
CA ILE A 362 -2.12 1.40 8.88
C ILE A 362 -3.47 2.08 8.67
N ILE A 363 -4.03 2.67 9.71
CA ILE A 363 -5.27 3.45 9.63
C ILE A 363 -4.95 4.87 10.08
N ILE A 364 -5.23 5.86 9.24
CA ILE A 364 -4.98 7.27 9.53
C ILE A 364 -6.31 8.01 9.52
N PHE A 365 -6.60 8.69 10.62
CA PHE A 365 -7.74 9.56 10.78
C PHE A 365 -7.27 11.01 10.69
N THR A 366 -7.99 11.86 9.97
CA THR A 366 -7.74 13.31 10.00
C THR A 366 -8.91 14.02 10.68
N THR A 367 -8.60 15.05 11.46
CA THR A 367 -9.61 15.93 12.06
C THR A 367 -9.08 17.34 12.16
N ASN A 368 -9.96 18.34 12.09
CA ASN A 368 -9.56 19.71 12.37
C ASN A 368 -9.59 19.98 13.88
N ASN A 369 -10.57 19.43 14.59
CA ASN A 369 -10.79 19.67 16.01
C ASN A 369 -10.82 18.36 16.83
N ARG A 370 -9.72 18.06 17.52
CA ARG A 370 -9.61 16.88 18.39
C ARG A 370 -10.67 16.83 19.50
N ASP A 371 -11.04 17.97 20.06
CA ASP A 371 -11.96 18.04 21.22
C ASP A 371 -13.41 17.68 20.87
N ARG A 372 -13.77 17.69 19.58
CA ARG A 372 -15.10 17.29 19.10
C ARG A 372 -15.25 15.78 18.96
N LEU A 373 -14.15 15.02 19.06
CA LEU A 373 -14.17 13.58 18.89
C LEU A 373 -14.67 12.86 20.14
N ASP A 374 -15.45 11.80 19.93
CA ASP A 374 -15.84 10.90 21.01
C ASP A 374 -14.58 10.31 21.67
N PRO A 375 -14.37 10.44 23.00
CA PRO A 375 -13.26 9.83 23.71
C PRO A 375 -13.14 8.31 23.49
N ALA A 376 -14.22 7.63 23.07
CA ALA A 376 -14.20 6.23 22.68
C ALA A 376 -13.33 5.91 21.45
N LEU A 377 -13.09 6.90 20.58
CA LEU A 377 -12.18 6.79 19.44
C LEU A 377 -10.72 6.79 19.87
N LEU A 378 -10.39 7.57 20.90
CA LEU A 378 -9.03 7.81 21.39
C LEU A 378 -8.46 6.66 22.24
N ARG A 379 -9.15 5.52 22.31
CA ARG A 379 -8.70 4.35 23.07
C ARG A 379 -7.57 3.63 22.33
N ALA A 380 -6.59 3.16 23.10
CA ALA A 380 -5.49 2.35 22.60
C ALA A 380 -6.02 1.10 21.86
N GLY A 381 -5.41 0.77 20.72
CA GLY A 381 -5.86 -0.26 19.79
C GLY A 381 -6.69 0.26 18.61
N ARG A 382 -7.16 1.52 18.68
CA ARG A 382 -7.88 2.21 17.59
C ARG A 382 -7.07 3.36 17.02
N MET A 383 -6.75 4.35 17.86
CA MET A 383 -5.89 5.49 17.55
C MET A 383 -4.74 5.45 18.56
N ASP A 384 -3.59 4.92 18.15
CA ASP A 384 -2.47 4.67 19.07
C ASP A 384 -1.51 5.87 19.15
N MET A 385 -1.29 6.54 18.03
CA MET A 385 -0.37 7.68 17.93
C MET A 385 -1.14 8.92 17.47
N HIS A 386 -1.08 9.98 18.28
CA HIS A 386 -1.73 11.25 17.98
C HIS A 386 -0.66 12.25 17.55
N ILE A 387 -0.83 12.83 16.37
CA ILE A 387 0.10 13.77 15.76
C ILE A 387 -0.63 15.11 15.66
N SER A 388 -0.11 16.09 16.38
CA SER A 388 -0.59 17.47 16.33
C SER A 388 0.12 18.21 15.21
N MET A 389 -0.60 18.58 14.16
CA MET A 389 -0.13 19.42 13.07
C MET A 389 -0.39 20.88 13.45
N SER A 390 0.58 21.49 14.14
CA SER A 390 0.49 22.88 14.59
C SER A 390 0.76 23.88 13.46
N TYR A 391 0.68 25.17 13.80
CA TYR A 391 1.15 26.26 12.95
C TYR A 391 2.64 26.12 12.63
N LEU A 392 3.07 26.86 11.59
CA LEU A 392 4.43 26.82 11.08
C LEU A 392 5.42 27.30 12.14
N THR A 393 6.54 26.59 12.30
CA THR A 393 7.65 26.99 13.15
C THR A 393 8.76 27.64 12.31
N ALA A 394 9.68 28.37 12.94
CA ALA A 394 10.84 28.93 12.24
C ALA A 394 11.68 27.83 11.55
N GLU A 395 11.81 26.65 12.17
CA GLU A 395 12.47 25.49 11.53
C GLU A 395 11.70 24.97 10.32
N GLY A 396 10.37 24.86 10.42
CA GLY A 396 9.51 24.46 9.30
C GLY A 396 9.56 25.47 8.15
N PHE A 397 9.67 26.76 8.45
CA PHE A 397 9.83 27.81 7.44
C PHE A 397 11.12 27.63 6.64
N LYS A 398 12.24 27.31 7.29
CA LYS A 398 13.51 27.04 6.58
C LYS A 398 13.35 25.91 5.56
N ILE A 399 12.62 24.85 5.92
CA ILE A 399 12.32 23.73 5.00
C ILE A 399 11.51 24.22 3.79
N LEU A 400 10.47 25.06 4.01
CA LEU A 400 9.71 25.64 2.91
C LEU A 400 10.59 26.54 2.02
N ALA A 401 11.39 27.44 2.61
CA ALA A 401 12.26 28.32 1.86
C ALA A 401 13.28 27.54 1.01
N THR A 402 13.87 26.46 1.53
CA THR A 402 14.75 25.59 0.74
C THR A 402 14.00 24.87 -0.38
N ASN A 403 12.78 24.40 -0.15
CA ASN A 403 12.02 23.66 -1.16
C ASN A 403 11.46 24.54 -2.29
N TYR A 404 11.02 25.76 -1.97
CA TYR A 404 10.39 26.67 -2.93
C TYR A 404 11.39 27.60 -3.62
N LEU A 405 12.44 28.05 -2.92
CA LEU A 405 13.38 29.06 -3.43
C LEU A 405 14.83 28.52 -3.60
N ASP A 406 15.08 27.23 -3.33
CA ASP A 406 16.40 26.56 -3.33
C ASP A 406 17.48 27.27 -2.46
N ILE A 407 17.04 28.02 -1.45
CA ILE A 407 17.92 28.72 -0.51
C ILE A 407 18.44 27.70 0.52
N LYS A 408 19.74 27.40 0.47
CA LYS A 408 20.41 26.46 1.38
C LYS A 408 21.10 27.13 2.56
N ASP A 409 21.34 28.44 2.47
CA ASP A 409 22.05 29.23 3.46
C ASP A 409 21.11 30.14 4.27
N HIS A 410 21.63 30.67 5.39
CA HIS A 410 20.88 31.63 6.21
C HIS A 410 20.70 32.93 5.44
N HIS A 411 19.46 33.24 5.05
CA HIS A 411 19.12 34.55 4.53
C HIS A 411 19.01 35.56 5.69
N TRP A 412 19.43 36.80 5.47
CA TRP A 412 19.36 37.86 6.49
C TRP A 412 17.92 38.13 6.96
N GLN A 413 16.91 37.83 6.13
CA GLN A 413 15.49 37.97 6.47
C GLN A 413 14.92 36.79 7.25
N PHE A 414 15.63 35.66 7.39
CA PHE A 414 15.08 34.48 8.04
C PHE A 414 14.88 34.67 9.55
N GLU A 415 15.70 35.49 10.20
CA GLU A 415 15.53 35.80 11.63
C GLU A 415 14.26 36.63 11.85
N GLU A 416 14.09 37.73 11.11
CA GLU A 416 12.91 38.60 11.21
C GLU A 416 11.61 37.86 10.85
N ILE A 417 11.62 37.07 9.77
CA ILE A 417 10.46 36.26 9.36
C ILE A 417 10.19 35.16 10.39
N GLY A 418 11.23 34.53 10.93
CA GLY A 418 11.10 33.51 11.97
C GLY A 418 10.43 34.04 13.24
N GLU A 419 10.86 35.20 13.73
CA GLU A 419 10.25 35.86 14.90
C GLU A 419 8.78 36.23 14.65
N LEU A 420 8.47 36.77 13.45
CA LEU A 420 7.10 37.10 13.07
C LEU A 420 6.21 35.86 12.99
N ILE A 421 6.71 34.75 12.44
CA ILE A 421 6.00 33.47 12.38
C ILE A 421 5.78 32.89 13.78
N GLU A 422 6.76 32.96 14.69
CA GLU A 422 6.55 32.48 16.06
C GLU A 422 5.54 33.32 16.84
N SER A 423 5.47 34.62 16.55
CA SER A 423 4.48 35.52 17.15
C SER A 423 3.06 35.35 16.59
N MET A 424 2.90 34.69 15.44
CA MET A 424 1.62 34.62 14.72
C MET A 424 1.22 33.18 14.37
N ASN A 425 -0.07 32.88 14.46
CA ASN A 425 -0.61 31.59 14.03
C ASN A 425 -0.74 31.52 12.50
N VAL A 426 0.38 31.29 11.80
CA VAL A 426 0.44 31.19 10.33
C VAL A 426 0.54 29.73 9.89
N THR A 427 -0.23 29.35 8.88
CA THR A 427 -0.22 27.99 8.35
C THR A 427 0.85 27.82 7.26
N PRO A 428 1.42 26.60 7.11
CA PRO A 428 2.32 26.28 6.01
C PRO A 428 1.74 26.59 4.62
N ALA A 429 0.43 26.38 4.42
CA ALA A 429 -0.24 26.67 3.16
C ALA A 429 -0.24 28.17 2.81
N GLU A 430 -0.53 29.05 3.77
CA GLU A 430 -0.48 30.51 3.56
C GLU A 430 0.94 30.96 3.16
N VAL A 431 1.97 30.44 3.83
CA VAL A 431 3.36 30.79 3.51
C VAL A 431 3.76 30.23 2.15
N ALA A 432 3.39 29.00 1.84
CA ALA A 432 3.66 28.39 0.54
C ALA A 432 3.00 29.18 -0.61
N GLU A 433 1.79 29.69 -0.42
CA GLU A 433 1.10 30.54 -1.40
C GLU A 433 1.86 31.84 -1.66
N GLU A 434 2.35 32.52 -0.62
CA GLU A 434 3.16 33.73 -0.77
C GLU A 434 4.50 33.45 -1.46
N LEU A 435 5.18 32.36 -1.11
CA LEU A 435 6.45 31.98 -1.72
C LEU A 435 6.31 31.58 -3.21
N MET A 436 5.13 31.13 -3.65
CA MET A 436 4.86 30.78 -5.05
C MET A 436 4.56 32.00 -5.95
N LYS A 437 4.42 33.21 -5.39
CA LYS A 437 4.05 34.39 -6.20
C LYS A 437 5.18 34.91 -7.08
N SER A 438 6.43 34.62 -6.73
CA SER A 438 7.60 35.01 -7.52
C SER A 438 8.68 33.93 -7.47
N ASP A 439 9.38 33.77 -8.59
CA ASP A 439 10.55 32.88 -8.68
C ASP A 439 11.80 33.53 -8.06
N ASP A 440 11.79 34.85 -7.84
CA ASP A 440 12.90 35.57 -7.22
C ASP A 440 12.80 35.50 -5.69
N ALA A 441 13.85 34.96 -5.07
CA ALA A 441 13.95 34.75 -3.63
C ALA A 441 13.75 36.04 -2.83
N ASP A 442 14.39 37.14 -3.22
CA ASP A 442 14.34 38.41 -2.48
C ASP A 442 12.95 39.04 -2.58
N VAL A 443 12.32 38.94 -3.74
CA VAL A 443 10.97 39.46 -4.00
C VAL A 443 9.93 38.65 -3.23
N SER A 444 10.03 37.33 -3.23
CA SER A 444 9.11 36.43 -2.50
C SER A 444 9.24 36.59 -0.99
N LEU A 445 10.46 36.68 -0.46
CA LEU A 445 10.68 36.90 0.98
C LEU A 445 10.22 38.31 1.42
N GLY A 446 10.48 39.33 0.61
CA GLY A 446 9.95 40.68 0.84
C GLY A 446 8.40 40.73 0.80
N GLY A 447 7.79 39.98 -0.12
CA GLY A 447 6.34 39.81 -0.22
C GLY A 447 5.75 39.15 1.02
N LEU A 448 6.36 38.05 1.47
CA LEU A 448 5.97 37.36 2.70
C LEU A 448 6.10 38.26 3.94
N LEU A 449 7.19 39.03 4.05
CA LEU A 449 7.40 39.95 5.15
C LEU A 449 6.35 41.07 5.18
N ASN A 450 5.95 41.58 4.01
CA ASN A 450 4.84 42.52 3.92
C ASN A 450 3.50 41.89 4.32
N PHE A 451 3.23 40.66 3.86
CA PHE A 451 2.02 39.91 4.24
C PHE A 451 1.93 39.71 5.76
N LEU A 452 3.02 39.27 6.40
CA LEU A 452 3.09 39.08 7.85
C LEU A 452 2.88 40.40 8.60
N ASN A 453 3.47 41.50 8.13
CA ASN A 453 3.28 42.82 8.74
C ASN A 453 1.85 43.35 8.59
N VAL A 454 1.19 43.12 7.45
CA VAL A 454 -0.22 43.47 7.26
C VAL A 454 -1.12 42.64 8.18
N LYS A 455 -0.84 41.34 8.32
CA LYS A 455 -1.58 40.44 9.23
C LYS A 455 -1.40 40.86 10.69
N ARG A 456 -0.19 41.29 11.08
CA ARG A 456 0.10 41.87 12.40
C ARG A 456 -0.74 43.10 12.71
N LYS A 457 -0.80 44.04 11.75
CA LYS A 457 -1.58 45.28 11.92
C LYS A 457 -3.06 44.97 12.12
N LYS A 458 -3.62 44.05 11.32
CA LYS A 458 -5.01 43.62 11.45
C LYS A 458 -5.31 42.99 12.81
N MET A 459 -4.43 42.17 13.37
CA MET A 459 -4.63 41.59 14.71
C MET A 459 -4.60 42.67 15.80
N ASN A 460 -3.67 43.63 15.69
CA ASN A 460 -3.61 44.75 16.65
C ASN A 460 -4.81 45.70 16.55
N ASP A 461 -5.40 45.86 15.35
CA ASP A 461 -6.59 46.68 15.14
C ASP A 461 -7.86 45.97 15.68
N ASP A 462 -7.96 44.63 15.55
CA ASP A 462 -9.07 43.83 16.10
C ASP A 462 -9.05 43.77 17.64
N ASP A 463 -7.85 43.72 18.25
CA ASP A 463 -7.69 43.80 19.72
C ASP A 463 -7.93 45.22 20.26
N GLY A 464 -7.96 46.23 19.38
CA GLY A 464 -8.18 47.64 19.71
C GLY A 464 -9.65 48.10 19.75
N ASP A 465 -10.59 47.30 19.24
CA ASP A 465 -12.01 47.65 19.17
C ASP A 465 -12.87 47.03 20.30
N GLY A 466 -12.21 46.46 21.32
CA GLY A 466 -12.82 45.78 22.46
C GLY A 466 -13.08 46.63 23.72
N ASP A 467 -12.64 47.89 23.79
CA ASP A 467 -12.89 48.77 24.95
C ASP A 467 -13.10 50.22 24.50
N GLY A 468 -14.31 50.52 24.03
CA GLY A 468 -14.60 51.82 23.40
C GLY A 468 -16.06 52.26 23.39
N THR A 469 -16.99 51.61 24.08
CA THR A 469 -18.37 52.11 24.18
C THR A 469 -18.52 53.02 25.40
N LYS A 470 -17.94 54.23 25.33
CA LYS A 470 -18.36 55.34 26.18
C LYS A 470 -19.70 55.87 25.66
N ASP A 471 -20.74 55.41 26.34
CA ASP A 471 -21.96 56.11 26.69
C ASP A 471 -22.00 57.61 26.31
N LYS A 472 -22.69 57.90 25.20
CA LYS A 472 -23.27 59.22 24.93
C LYS A 472 -24.58 59.03 24.17
N GLY A 473 -25.68 59.09 24.91
CA GLY A 473 -26.93 59.59 24.38
C GLY A 473 -28.15 58.80 24.81
N SER A 474 -28.77 59.20 25.94
CA SER A 474 -30.24 59.36 26.06
C SER A 474 -30.62 59.78 27.48
N ASP A 475 -30.46 61.06 27.80
CA ASP A 475 -31.24 61.71 28.86
C ASP A 475 -32.19 62.69 28.17
N GLU A 476 -33.40 62.22 27.89
CA GLU A 476 -34.64 62.98 28.00
C GLU A 476 -35.81 62.10 27.56
N ILE A 477 -36.89 62.18 28.36
CA ILE A 477 -38.29 61.76 28.09
C ILE A 477 -38.78 60.54 28.91
N ASP A 478 -39.75 60.89 29.77
CA ASP A 478 -40.85 60.08 30.33
C ASP A 478 -40.70 59.37 31.68
N GLN A 479 -40.70 60.20 32.73
CA GLN A 479 -41.48 59.93 33.94
C GLN A 479 -42.99 60.03 33.68
N VAL A 480 -43.70 58.92 33.44
CA VAL A 480 -45.14 58.83 33.75
C VAL A 480 -45.51 57.41 34.18
N GLN A 481 -46.14 57.31 35.36
CA GLN A 481 -46.97 56.19 35.86
C GLN A 481 -46.28 54.87 36.25
N LYS A 482 -45.99 54.75 37.55
CA LYS A 482 -46.66 53.73 38.39
C LYS A 482 -46.71 54.16 39.84
N GLY A 483 -47.84 54.74 40.20
CA GLY A 483 -48.25 54.86 41.59
C GLY A 483 -48.79 53.54 42.14
N LYS A 484 -48.82 53.50 43.47
CA LYS A 484 -49.25 52.44 44.42
C LYS A 484 -48.06 51.58 44.87
N LYS A 485 -47.68 51.57 46.16
CA LYS A 485 -48.51 51.80 47.35
C LYS A 485 -47.64 51.94 48.62
N LEU A 486 -48.09 52.85 49.51
CA LEU A 486 -47.87 52.94 50.98
C LEU A 486 -46.46 53.34 51.46
N LYS A 487 -46.20 54.60 51.81
CA LYS A 487 -46.53 55.29 53.11
C LYS A 487 -46.19 54.44 54.35
N LEU A 488 -45.05 54.71 54.97
CA LEU A 488 -44.92 55.45 56.24
C LEU A 488 -43.44 55.54 56.61
N ASP A 489 -42.82 56.70 56.38
CA ASP A 489 -41.71 57.16 57.22
C ASP A 489 -42.33 57.85 58.43
N ILE A 490 -41.67 57.73 59.59
CA ILE A 490 -41.10 58.88 60.32
C ILE A 490 -40.49 58.37 61.64
N ASN A 491 -39.18 58.64 61.75
CA ASN A 491 -38.41 58.96 62.96
C ASN A 491 -38.28 57.88 64.05
N THR A 492 -37.17 57.76 64.77
CA THR A 492 -36.01 58.64 65.02
C THR A 492 -34.99 57.78 65.76
N ASP A 493 -33.71 58.09 65.56
CA ASP A 493 -32.63 58.17 66.55
C ASP A 493 -32.44 57.12 67.67
N GLU A 494 -31.14 56.95 67.98
CA GLU A 494 -30.55 56.51 69.25
C GLU A 494 -30.35 54.99 69.52
N LEU A 495 -29.07 54.57 69.46
CA LEU A 495 -28.41 53.56 70.32
C LEU A 495 -28.71 53.85 71.82
N PRO A 496 -28.50 52.96 72.83
CA PRO A 496 -27.71 51.70 72.85
C PRO A 496 -28.31 50.53 73.68
N ARG A 497 -27.85 49.30 73.43
CA ARG A 497 -27.23 48.33 74.38
C ARG A 497 -27.24 46.91 73.82
#